data_AF-A0A937VIE0-F1
#
_entry.id   AF-A0A937VIE0-F1
#
_cell.length_a   1.000
_cell.length_b   1.000
_cell.length_c   1.000
_cell.angle_alpha   90.00
_cell.angle_beta   90.00
_cell.angle_gamma   90.00
#
_symmetry.space_group_name_H-M   'P 1'
#
loop_
_entity.id
_entity.type
_entity.pdbx_description
1 polymer ?
#
loop_
_entity_poly.entity_id
_entity_poly.type
_entity_poly.pdbx_seq_one_letter_code
_entity_poly.pdbx_strand_id
1 'polypeptide(L)' 'VFVHINDLAPGVGTLNEEQAVEFEVQEGRKGPQAVNVRPV' A
#
# COMPACT_ATOMS: atom_id res chain seq x y z
N VAL A 1 2.22 -9.10 2.79
CA VAL A 1 1.19 -8.12 3.19
C VAL A 1 0.38 -7.77 1.94
N PHE A 2 -0.93 -7.56 2.04
CA PHE A 2 -1.78 -7.21 0.89
C PHE A 2 -2.07 -5.70 0.88
N VAL A 3 -2.25 -5.10 -0.30
CA VAL A 3 -2.62 -3.68 -0.47
C VAL A 3 -3.87 -3.58 -1.34
N HIS A 4 -4.86 -2.80 -0.89
CA HIS A 4 -5.99 -2.41 -1.73
C HIS A 4 -5.69 -1.08 -2.43
N ILE A 5 -6.22 -0.85 -3.63
CA ILE A 5 -5.97 0.39 -4.39
C ILE A 5 -6.36 1.67 -3.62
N ASN A 6 -7.34 1.56 -2.72
CA ASN A 6 -7.78 2.66 -1.86
C ASN A 6 -6.80 2.98 -0.72
N ASP A 7 -5.86 2.09 -0.44
CA ASP A 7 -4.86 2.24 0.62
C ASP A 7 -3.55 2.86 0.09
N LEU A 8 -3.51 3.22 -1.20
CA LEU A 8 -2.45 4.04 -1.77
C LEU A 8 -2.51 5.47 -1.20
N ALA A 9 -1.35 6.08 -1.03
CA ALA A 9 -1.26 7.46 -0.56
C ALA A 9 -1.92 8.43 -1.56
N PRO A 10 -2.43 9.58 -1.11
CA PRO A 10 -3.01 10.60 -1.99
C PRO A 10 -2.05 10.98 -3.12
N GLY A 11 -2.55 10.99 -4.36
CA GLY A 11 -1.74 11.29 -5.55
C GLY A 11 -1.00 10.10 -6.15
N VAL A 12 -1.05 8.92 -5.52
CA VAL A 12 -0.50 7.68 -6.10
C VAL A 12 -1.62 6.93 -6.83
N GLY A 13 -1.60 6.99 -8.16
CA GLY A 13 -2.61 6.34 -9.01
C GLY A 13 -2.32 4.86 -9.31
N THR A 14 -1.05 4.45 -9.25
CA THR A 14 -0.61 3.08 -9.52
C THR A 14 0.78 2.83 -8.96
N LEU A 15 1.14 1.56 -8.83
CA LEU A 15 2.50 1.09 -8.56
C LEU A 15 2.93 0.22 -9.74
N ASN A 16 4.23 0.22 -10.04
CA ASN A 16 4.82 -0.60 -11.09
C ASN A 16 5.51 -1.83 -10.49
N GLU A 17 5.72 -2.86 -11.31
CA GLU A 17 6.52 -4.00 -10.92
C GLU A 17 7.94 -3.55 -10.54
N GLU A 18 8.53 -4.21 -9.54
CA GLU A 18 9.86 -3.91 -8.99
C GLU A 18 10.02 -2.50 -8.39
N GLN A 19 8.94 -1.74 -8.23
CA GLN A 19 8.99 -0.43 -7.61
C GLN A 19 9.14 -0.54 -6.08
N ALA A 20 10.19 0.09 -5.55
CA ALA A 20 10.38 0.21 -4.11
C ALA A 20 9.31 1.14 -3.50
N VAL A 21 8.74 0.73 -2.37
CA VAL A 21 7.66 1.45 -1.69
C VAL A 21 7.85 1.42 -0.19
N GLU A 22 7.30 2.43 0.47
CA GLU A 22 7.10 2.46 1.92
C GLU A 22 5.60 2.42 2.24
N PHE A 23 5.28 1.83 3.38
CA PHE A 23 3.91 1.63 3.84
C PHE A 23 3.87 1.38 5.35
N GLU A 24 2.68 1.52 5.91
CA GLU A 24 2.37 1.15 7.28
C GLU A 24 1.60 -0.17 7.30
N VAL A 25 1.74 -0.97 8.36
CA VAL A 25 0.99 -2.23 8.51
C VAL A 25 -0.16 -2.02 9.50
N GLN A 26 -1.36 -2.40 9.09
CA GLN A 26 -2.56 -2.38 9.94
C GLN A 26 -3.29 -3.72 9.90
N GLU A 27 -3.97 -4.08 10.98
CA GLU A 27 -4.85 -5.24 11.00
C GLU A 27 -6.17 -4.96 10.30
N GLY A 28 -6.37 -5.58 9.13
CA GLY A 28 -7.57 -5.46 8.32
C GLY A 28 -8.54 -6.63 8.51
N ARG A 29 -9.68 -6.58 7.83
CA ARG A 29 -10.75 -7.60 7.92
C ARG A 29 -10.30 -9.02 7.53
N LYS A 30 -9.21 -9.13 6.75
CA LYS A 30 -8.64 -10.40 6.26
C LYS A 30 -7.23 -10.65 6.78
N GLY A 31 -6.83 -9.98 7.87
CA GLY A 31 -5.48 -10.02 8.43
C GLY A 31 -4.64 -8.79 8.07
N PRO A 32 -3.31 -8.86 8.24
CA PRO A 32 -2.41 -7.72 8.05
C PRO A 32 -2.42 -7.18 6.61
N GLN A 33 -2.67 -5.89 6.48
CA GLN A 33 -2.68 -5.16 5.21
C GLN A 33 -1.76 -3.93 5.26
N ALA A 34 -1.29 -3.50 4.10
CA ALA A 34 -0.44 -2.33 3.92
C ALA A 34 -1.32 -1.11 3.63
N VAL A 35 -1.08 -0.02 4.35
CA VAL A 35 -1.79 1.26 4.23
C VAL A 35 -0.83 2.41 4.00
N ASN A 36 -1.36 3.53 3.50
CA ASN A 36 -0.58 4.74 3.15
C ASN A 36 0.59 4.44 2.20
N VAL A 37 0.40 3.52 1.25
CA VAL A 37 1.49 3.01 0.40
C VAL A 37 1.93 4.08 -0.59
N ARG A 38 3.23 4.35 -0.64
CA ARG A 38 3.82 5.31 -1.58
C ARG A 38 5.22 4.88 -2.04
N PRO A 39 5.65 5.31 -3.25
CA PRO A 39 7.03 5.10 -3.70
C PRO A 39 8.03 5.74 -2.73
N VAL A 40 9.18 5.10 -2.57
CA VAL A 40 10.34 5.71 -1.89
C VAL A 40 11.17 6.58 -2.83
#